data_AF-A0A1X3H338-F1
#
_entry.id   AF-A0A1X3H338-F1
#
_cell.length_a   1.000
_cell.length_b   1.000
_cell.length_c   1.000
_cell.angle_alpha   90.00
_cell.angle_beta   90.00
_cell.angle_gamma   90.00
#
_symmetry.space_group_name_H-M   'P 1'
#
loop_
_entity.id
_entity.type
_entity.pdbx_description
1 polymer ?
#
loop_
_entity_poly.entity_id
_entity_poly.type
_entity_poly.pdbx_seq_one_letter_code
_entity_poly.pdbx_strand_id
1 'polypeptide(L)'
;MKKVQLSIYLDPEIFKTLDAFANRRGQPKSLVAEAAIASFLTPDDSDRREAAIAKRLDRLTRILERLERNDSITLEAIALFIRFWLTSTPALPEHSSPTARAKGAERYDRFVEALGRRLSSGSTVLKEVSADLHASEKPD
;
A
#
# COMPACT_ATOMS: atom_id res chain seq x y z
N MET A 1 32.12 -17.47 33.07
CA MET A 1 32.58 -16.55 34.15
C MET A 1 31.85 -16.92 35.44
N LYS A 2 32.39 -16.59 36.63
CA LYS A 2 31.65 -16.78 37.89
C LYS A 2 30.51 -15.76 37.96
N LYS A 3 29.30 -16.18 38.37
CA LYS A 3 28.19 -15.27 38.64
C LYS A 3 28.35 -14.64 40.01
N VAL A 4 27.91 -13.39 40.15
CA VAL A 4 27.87 -12.66 41.43
C VAL A 4 26.49 -12.86 42.05
N GLN A 5 26.41 -13.11 43.36
CA GLN A 5 25.14 -13.18 44.07
C GLN A 5 24.59 -11.76 44.28
N LEU A 6 23.36 -11.53 43.83
CA LEU A 6 22.62 -10.28 44.01
C LEU A 6 21.42 -10.54 44.93
N SER A 7 21.29 -9.76 46.00
CA SER A 7 20.12 -9.75 46.88
C SER A 7 19.45 -8.39 46.79
N ILE A 8 18.20 -8.37 46.33
CA ILE A 8 17.40 -7.16 46.12
C ILE A 8 15.96 -7.40 46.59
N TYR A 9 15.33 -6.34 47.07
CA TYR A 9 13.89 -6.34 47.29
C TYR A 9 13.18 -6.04 45.96
N LEU A 10 12.11 -6.77 45.70
CA LEU A 10 11.22 -6.60 44.56
C LEU A 10 9.82 -6.29 45.09
N ASP A 11 9.06 -5.49 44.34
CA ASP A 11 7.63 -5.36 44.58
C ASP A 11 6.94 -6.74 44.49
N PRO A 12 5.97 -7.08 45.37
CA PRO A 12 5.32 -8.37 45.38
C PRO A 12 4.65 -8.76 44.05
N GLU A 13 4.07 -7.80 43.31
CA GLU A 13 3.43 -8.07 42.01
C GLU A 13 4.47 -8.27 40.91
N ILE A 14 5.61 -7.57 40.97
CA ILE A 14 6.75 -7.82 40.07
C ILE A 14 7.32 -9.22 40.33
N PHE A 15 7.48 -9.63 41.59
CA PHE A 15 7.95 -10.98 41.93
C PHE A 15 6.99 -12.07 41.42
N LYS A 16 5.68 -11.92 41.64
CA LYS A 16 4.65 -12.83 41.09
C LYS A 16 4.73 -12.93 39.56
N THR A 17 4.92 -11.80 38.88
CA THR A 17 5.02 -11.74 37.42
C THR A 17 6.26 -12.46 36.90
N LEU A 18 7.42 -12.24 37.55
CA LEU A 18 8.67 -12.96 37.26
C LEU A 18 8.52 -14.47 37.48
N ASP A 19 7.89 -14.88 38.59
CA ASP A 19 7.64 -16.28 38.94
C ASP A 19 6.75 -16.97 37.89
N ALA A 20 5.61 -16.36 37.57
CA ALA A 20 4.68 -16.87 36.56
C ALA A 20 5.34 -16.98 35.18
N PHE A 21 6.16 -16.01 34.77
CA PHE A 21 6.89 -16.05 33.50
C PHE A 21 7.96 -17.14 33.46
N ALA A 22 8.75 -17.27 34.54
CA ALA A 22 9.77 -18.29 34.69
C ALA A 22 9.18 -19.71 34.62
N ASN A 23 8.10 -19.95 35.37
CA ASN A 23 7.40 -21.24 35.40
C ASN A 23 6.77 -21.59 34.05
N ARG A 24 6.13 -20.63 33.35
CA ARG A 24 5.57 -20.84 32.00
C ARG A 24 6.62 -21.25 30.95
N ARG A 25 7.90 -20.91 31.15
CA ARG A 25 9.01 -21.26 30.26
C ARG A 25 9.90 -22.39 30.77
N GLY A 26 9.63 -22.94 31.96
CA GLY A 26 10.50 -23.94 32.60
C GLY A 26 11.91 -23.44 32.88
N GLN A 27 12.10 -22.13 33.09
CA GLN A 27 13.41 -21.49 33.27
C GLN A 27 13.61 -21.05 34.72
N PRO A 28 14.84 -21.11 35.27
CA PRO A 28 15.10 -20.64 36.62
C PRO A 28 14.96 -19.10 36.70
N LYS A 29 14.32 -18.61 37.77
CA LYS A 29 14.04 -17.18 38.00
C LYS A 29 15.29 -16.29 37.86
N SER A 30 16.45 -16.77 38.31
CA SER A 30 17.72 -16.06 38.21
C SER A 30 18.19 -15.82 36.77
N LEU A 31 17.94 -16.76 35.84
CA LEU A 31 18.27 -16.60 34.42
C LEU A 31 17.33 -15.61 33.75
N VAL A 32 16.03 -15.65 34.09
CA VAL A 32 15.06 -14.67 33.58
C VAL A 32 15.38 -13.26 34.10
N ALA A 33 15.70 -13.12 35.38
CA ALA A 33 16.08 -11.85 35.99
C ALA A 33 17.39 -11.30 35.42
N GLU A 34 18.42 -12.13 35.25
CA GLU A 34 19.69 -11.76 34.61
C GLU A 34 19.49 -11.28 33.17
N ALA A 35 18.67 -12.00 32.38
CA ALA A 35 18.35 -11.61 31.01
C ALA A 35 17.56 -10.29 30.94
N ALA A 36 16.60 -10.09 31.86
CA ALA A 36 15.83 -8.85 31.96
C ALA A 36 16.73 -7.65 32.35
N ILE A 37 17.59 -7.82 33.35
CA ILE A 37 18.55 -6.79 33.79
C ILE A 37 19.56 -6.48 32.67
N ALA A 38 20.11 -7.49 32.00
CA ALA A 38 21.02 -7.29 30.87
C ALA A 38 20.33 -6.54 29.71
N SER A 39 19.08 -6.90 29.38
CA SER A 39 18.31 -6.21 28.35
C SER A 39 17.99 -4.76 28.73
N PHE A 40 17.68 -4.48 30.00
CA PHE A 40 17.41 -3.13 30.48
C PHE A 40 18.67 -2.24 30.53
N LEU A 41 19.81 -2.83 30.88
CA LEU A 41 21.11 -2.14 30.93
C LEU A 41 21.82 -2.05 29.57
N THR A 42 21.16 -2.44 28.47
CA THR A 42 21.68 -2.26 27.10
C THR A 42 20.83 -1.25 26.33
N PRO A 43 20.83 0.05 26.70
CA PRO A 43 20.00 1.09 26.04
C PRO A 43 20.37 1.28 24.56
N ASP A 44 21.61 0.97 24.20
CA ASP A 44 22.07 1.00 22.82
C ASP A 44 21.30 0.01 21.91
N ASP A 45 20.73 -1.08 22.46
CA ASP A 45 20.06 -2.12 21.68
C ASP A 45 18.55 -1.87 21.49
N SER A 46 17.86 -1.22 22.43
CA SER A 46 16.48 -0.74 22.24
C SER A 46 16.43 0.33 21.15
N ASP A 47 17.26 1.35 21.31
CA ASP A 47 17.21 2.57 20.50
C ASP A 47 17.64 2.26 19.05
N ARG A 48 18.62 1.37 18.87
CA ARG A 48 18.99 0.84 17.54
C ARG A 48 17.88 0.01 16.90
N ARG A 49 17.13 -0.79 17.66
CA ARG A 49 15.99 -1.57 17.12
C ARG A 49 14.85 -0.65 16.68
N GLU A 50 14.50 0.35 17.49
CA GLU A 50 13.48 1.34 17.14
C GLU A 50 13.90 2.17 15.92
N ALA A 51 15.14 2.66 15.88
CA ALA A 51 15.67 3.39 14.72
C ALA A 51 15.69 2.51 13.45
N ALA A 52 16.00 1.22 13.57
CA ALA A 52 15.94 0.27 12.46
C ALA A 52 14.51 -0.01 11.97
N ILE A 53 13.52 0.00 12.87
CA ILE A 53 12.09 -0.13 12.52
C ILE A 53 11.61 1.14 11.81
N ALA A 54 11.88 2.32 12.36
CA ALA A 54 11.53 3.60 11.73
C ALA A 54 12.10 3.71 10.31
N LYS A 55 13.41 3.42 10.15
CA LYS A 55 14.08 3.41 8.83
C LYS A 55 13.51 2.38 7.84
N ARG A 56 12.91 1.28 8.33
CA ARG A 56 12.19 0.33 7.47
C ARG A 56 10.82 0.86 7.07
N LEU A 57 10.09 1.51 7.97
CA LEU A 57 8.80 2.15 7.68
C LEU A 57 8.98 3.27 6.64
N ASP A 58 9.94 4.18 6.82
CA ASP A 58 10.28 5.23 5.85
C ASP A 58 10.57 4.66 4.45
N ARG A 59 11.25 3.51 4.39
CA ARG A 59 11.55 2.83 3.14
C ARG A 59 10.30 2.22 2.50
N LEU A 60 9.35 1.70 3.28
CA LEU A 60 8.08 1.20 2.77
C LEU A 60 7.21 2.34 2.24
N THR A 61 7.11 3.46 2.95
CA THR A 61 6.40 4.67 2.48
C THR A 61 6.94 5.14 1.12
N ARG A 62 8.27 5.28 0.97
CA ARG A 62 8.90 5.66 -0.30
C ARG A 62 8.73 4.65 -1.43
N ILE A 63 8.46 3.38 -1.11
CA ILE A 63 8.13 2.36 -2.11
C ILE A 63 6.66 2.49 -2.55
N LEU A 64 5.75 2.75 -1.61
CA LEU A 64 4.32 2.95 -1.87
C LEU A 64 4.07 4.23 -2.69
N GLU A 65 4.67 5.37 -2.31
CA GLU A 65 4.59 6.64 -3.07
C GLU A 65 5.07 6.47 -4.53
N ARG A 66 6.12 5.66 -4.73
CA ARG A 66 6.66 5.37 -6.07
C ARG A 66 5.79 4.39 -6.84
N LEU A 67 5.12 3.45 -6.17
CA LEU A 67 4.17 2.53 -6.78
C LEU A 67 2.92 3.30 -7.25
N GLU A 68 2.36 4.15 -6.39
CA GLU A 68 1.22 5.03 -6.70
C GLU A 68 1.52 5.94 -7.90
N ARG A 69 2.71 6.56 -7.92
CA ARG A 69 3.17 7.35 -9.07
C ARG A 69 3.27 6.54 -10.36
N ASN A 70 3.70 5.27 -10.28
CA ASN A 70 3.83 4.41 -11.46
C ASN A 70 2.46 3.90 -11.96
N ASP A 71 1.52 3.65 -11.06
CA ASP A 71 0.13 3.31 -11.40
C ASP A 71 -0.55 4.50 -12.09
N SER A 72 -0.37 5.74 -11.62
CA SER A 72 -0.86 6.95 -12.31
C SER A 72 -0.29 7.08 -13.72
N ILE A 73 1.03 6.93 -13.88
CA ILE A 73 1.69 6.99 -15.19
C ILE A 73 1.15 5.92 -16.15
N THR A 74 0.89 4.71 -15.65
CA THR A 74 0.32 3.61 -16.44
C THR A 74 -1.12 3.93 -16.86
N LEU A 75 -1.89 4.55 -15.96
CA LEU A 75 -3.25 5.02 -16.21
C LEU A 75 -3.31 6.10 -17.29
N GLU A 76 -2.42 7.08 -17.21
CA GLU A 76 -2.29 8.17 -18.18
C GLU A 76 -1.86 7.64 -19.55
N ALA A 77 -0.95 6.64 -19.60
CA ALA A 77 -0.57 5.97 -20.83
C ALA A 77 -1.74 5.21 -21.50
N ILE A 78 -2.57 4.52 -20.72
CA ILE A 78 -3.77 3.83 -21.24
C ILE A 78 -4.81 4.85 -21.75
N ALA A 79 -5.01 5.97 -21.04
CA ALA A 79 -5.91 7.03 -21.49
C ALA A 79 -5.42 7.69 -22.79
N LEU A 80 -4.10 7.92 -22.93
CA LEU A 80 -3.47 8.41 -24.15
C LEU A 80 -3.62 7.40 -25.31
N PHE A 81 -3.47 6.10 -25.05
CA PHE A 81 -3.68 5.04 -26.05
C PHE A 81 -5.12 5.00 -26.56
N ILE A 82 -6.11 4.99 -25.65
CA ILE A 82 -7.54 4.99 -26.03
C ILE A 82 -7.88 6.22 -26.86
N ARG A 83 -7.43 7.41 -26.43
CA ARG A 83 -7.61 8.65 -27.18
C ARG A 83 -6.97 8.57 -28.57
N PHE A 84 -5.74 8.08 -28.68
CA PHE A 84 -5.03 7.90 -29.95
C PHE A 84 -5.77 6.92 -30.88
N TRP A 85 -6.22 5.77 -30.37
CA TRP A 85 -6.94 4.77 -31.16
C TRP A 85 -8.28 5.30 -31.72
N LEU A 86 -9.02 6.06 -30.91
CA LEU A 86 -10.27 6.72 -31.33
C LEU A 86 -10.05 7.81 -32.39
N THR A 87 -8.86 8.43 -32.45
CA THR A 87 -8.54 9.48 -33.43
C THR A 87 -7.76 8.99 -34.66
N SER A 88 -7.05 7.87 -34.58
CA SER A 88 -6.07 7.44 -35.60
C SER A 88 -6.51 6.23 -36.43
N THR A 89 -7.70 5.68 -36.21
CA THR A 89 -8.26 4.61 -37.05
C THR A 89 -8.71 5.19 -38.41
N PRO A 90 -8.10 4.82 -39.55
CA PRO A 90 -8.48 5.35 -40.84
C PRO A 90 -9.87 4.85 -41.26
N ALA A 91 -10.68 5.73 -41.86
CA ALA A 91 -11.89 5.30 -42.56
C ALA A 91 -11.51 4.46 -43.79
N LEU A 92 -12.26 3.38 -44.03
CA LEU A 92 -12.07 2.52 -45.20
C LEU A 92 -12.38 3.28 -46.51
N PRO A 93 -11.99 2.75 -47.69
CA PRO A 93 -12.08 3.46 -48.97
C PRO A 93 -13.49 3.94 -49.35
N GLU A 94 -13.58 4.76 -50.42
CA GLU A 94 -14.75 5.53 -50.91
C GLU A 94 -16.13 4.82 -50.92
N HIS A 95 -16.16 3.49 -50.91
CA HIS A 95 -17.36 2.70 -50.63
C HIS A 95 -17.89 2.84 -49.17
N SER A 96 -17.32 3.73 -48.34
CA SER A 96 -17.75 3.95 -46.95
C SER A 96 -17.92 5.42 -46.49
N SER A 97 -18.60 6.22 -47.33
CA SER A 97 -19.60 7.27 -46.95
C SER A 97 -19.17 8.61 -46.27
N PRO A 98 -19.88 9.73 -46.55
CA PRO A 98 -19.79 10.99 -45.77
C PRO A 98 -20.08 10.83 -44.28
N THR A 99 -20.89 9.82 -43.94
CA THR A 99 -21.27 9.42 -42.58
C THR A 99 -20.07 9.04 -41.71
N ALA A 100 -18.93 8.64 -42.31
CA ALA A 100 -17.72 8.30 -41.56
C ALA A 100 -17.07 9.52 -40.87
N ARG A 101 -17.10 10.71 -41.49
CA ARG A 101 -16.45 11.92 -40.93
C ARG A 101 -17.28 12.56 -39.82
N ALA A 102 -18.59 12.64 -39.99
CA ALA A 102 -19.50 13.10 -38.92
C ALA A 102 -19.39 12.22 -37.65
N LYS A 103 -19.31 10.89 -37.84
CA LYS A 103 -19.08 9.93 -36.76
C LYS A 103 -17.76 10.11 -36.01
N GLY A 104 -16.74 10.76 -36.60
CA GLY A 104 -15.47 11.02 -35.91
C GLY A 104 -15.60 12.09 -34.84
N ALA A 105 -16.19 13.24 -35.18
CA ALA A 105 -16.42 14.34 -34.25
C ALA A 105 -17.37 13.92 -33.11
N GLU A 106 -18.49 13.27 -33.45
CA GLU A 106 -19.49 12.81 -32.48
C GLU A 106 -18.92 11.85 -31.40
N ARG A 107 -17.95 11.00 -31.75
CA ARG A 107 -17.27 10.10 -30.80
C ARG A 107 -16.35 10.85 -29.84
N TYR A 108 -15.67 11.88 -30.33
CA TYR A 108 -14.73 12.66 -29.52
C TYR A 108 -15.46 13.48 -28.46
N ASP A 109 -16.55 14.17 -28.85
CA ASP A 109 -17.31 14.99 -27.92
C ASP A 109 -17.97 14.14 -26.81
N ARG A 110 -18.53 12.96 -27.15
CA ARG A 110 -19.01 11.99 -26.14
C ARG A 110 -17.91 11.49 -25.19
N PHE A 111 -16.70 11.24 -25.69
CA PHE A 111 -15.58 10.80 -24.86
C PHE A 111 -15.16 11.87 -23.84
N VAL A 112 -15.05 13.14 -24.27
CA VAL A 112 -14.70 14.26 -23.39
C VAL A 112 -15.79 14.47 -22.32
N GLU A 113 -17.05 14.39 -22.70
CA GLU A 113 -18.18 14.58 -21.80
C GLU A 113 -18.30 13.44 -20.75
N ALA A 114 -18.04 12.19 -21.16
CA ALA A 114 -17.96 11.03 -20.25
C ALA A 114 -16.78 11.17 -19.26
N LEU A 115 -15.59 11.55 -19.75
CA LEU A 115 -14.42 11.77 -18.91
C LEU A 115 -14.62 12.94 -17.92
N GLY A 116 -15.32 14.00 -18.33
CA GLY A 116 -15.68 15.12 -17.46
C GLY A 116 -16.61 14.73 -16.31
N ARG A 117 -17.67 13.94 -16.59
CA ARG A 117 -18.58 13.38 -15.57
C ARG A 117 -17.86 12.44 -14.58
N ARG A 118 -16.91 11.66 -15.08
CA ARG A 118 -16.04 10.77 -14.28
C ARG A 118 -15.11 11.53 -13.33
N LEU A 119 -14.38 12.53 -13.83
CA LEU A 119 -13.45 13.31 -13.00
C LEU A 119 -14.17 14.14 -11.94
N SER A 120 -15.31 14.74 -12.28
CA SER A 120 -16.12 15.54 -11.35
C SER A 120 -16.86 14.71 -10.28
N SER A 121 -17.02 13.40 -10.48
CA SER A 121 -17.52 12.45 -9.47
C SER A 121 -16.40 11.81 -8.61
N GLY A 122 -15.14 12.22 -8.79
CA GLY A 122 -14.01 11.63 -8.06
C GLY A 122 -13.70 10.18 -8.46
N SER A 123 -14.15 9.79 -9.66
CA SER A 123 -13.95 8.48 -10.26
C SER A 123 -12.65 8.46 -11.07
N THR A 124 -11.69 7.62 -10.70
CA THR A 124 -10.42 7.45 -11.42
C THR A 124 -10.58 6.42 -12.54
N VAL A 125 -9.60 6.31 -13.45
CA VAL A 125 -9.59 5.21 -14.42
C VAL A 125 -9.53 3.84 -13.70
N LEU A 126 -8.84 3.77 -12.55
CA LEU A 126 -8.86 2.64 -11.62
C LEU A 126 -10.29 2.33 -11.12
N LYS A 127 -11.11 3.33 -10.74
CA LYS A 127 -12.45 3.11 -10.14
C LYS A 127 -13.53 2.59 -11.10
N GLU A 128 -13.50 2.88 -12.40
CA GLU A 128 -14.50 2.31 -13.36
C GLU A 128 -13.92 1.15 -14.17
N VAL A 129 -12.60 1.00 -14.29
CA VAL A 129 -12.05 -0.34 -14.59
C VAL A 129 -12.43 -1.33 -13.46
N SER A 130 -12.71 -0.85 -12.24
CA SER A 130 -13.39 -1.60 -11.17
C SER A 130 -14.93 -1.59 -11.20
N ALA A 131 -15.62 -0.94 -12.15
CA ALA A 131 -17.10 -0.82 -12.17
C ALA A 131 -17.78 -1.19 -13.51
N ASP A 132 -17.16 -0.97 -14.66
CA ASP A 132 -17.70 -1.39 -15.97
C ASP A 132 -17.63 -2.92 -16.16
N LEU A 133 -16.72 -3.57 -15.43
CA LEU A 133 -16.73 -5.01 -15.22
C LEU A 133 -17.99 -5.51 -14.46
N HIS A 134 -18.76 -4.63 -13.81
CA HIS A 134 -20.00 -4.98 -13.08
C HIS A 134 -21.31 -4.69 -13.85
N ALA A 135 -21.31 -3.92 -14.95
CA ALA A 135 -22.55 -3.43 -15.57
C ALA A 135 -22.82 -3.94 -17.00
N SER A 136 -21.79 -4.22 -17.80
CA SER A 136 -21.94 -4.54 -19.23
C SER A 136 -22.36 -6.00 -19.54
N GLU A 137 -23.19 -6.55 -18.67
CA GLU A 137 -24.24 -7.49 -19.10
C GLU A 137 -25.46 -6.73 -19.67
N LYS A 138 -25.53 -5.38 -19.55
CA LYS A 138 -26.73 -4.55 -19.82
C LYS A 138 -26.46 -3.23 -20.55
N PRO A 139 -27.44 -2.70 -21.32
CA PRO A 139 -27.15 -2.27 -22.70
C PRO A 139 -27.69 -0.87 -23.10
N ASP A 140 -27.47 -0.56 -24.39
CA ASP A 140 -28.10 0.48 -25.22
C ASP A 140 -27.99 1.96 -24.75
#